data_AF-A0A7W8KBG7-F1
#
_entry.id   AF-A0A7W8KBG7-F1
#
_cell.length_a   1.000
_cell.length_b   1.000
_cell.length_c   1.000
_cell.angle_alpha   90.00
_cell.angle_beta   90.00
_cell.angle_gamma   90.00
#
_symmetry.space_group_name_H-M   'P 1'
#
loop_
_entity.id
_entity.type
_entity.pdbx_description
1 polymer ?
#
loop_
_entity_poly.entity_id
_entity_poly.type
_entity_poly.pdbx_seq_one_letter_code
_entity_poly.pdbx_strand_id
1 'polypeptide(L)'
;MRHLPVTALCTAVLLAACSQSTPAPDAAATAPYAARPELQDSGSQAILQRYADDPGLLAALQEAYGERPTTLSRPAVPPLGTLDLASDRVAYIKRTGWGAVSNYNAQYAAYATSGSVPYPGLDWTRDGCSAPDGLGLGYREDFRPPCNEHDFAYRNLKVYERTDANRLASDDAFYTNMKTICAAKSWYARPACYTAAYAYYQGVRVGGGSSF
;
A
#
# COMPACT_ATOMS: atom_id res chain seq x y z
N MET A 1 74.34 16.07 -57.70
CA MET A 1 73.45 16.73 -56.71
C MET A 1 72.02 16.58 -57.21
N ARG A 2 71.24 15.68 -56.62
CA ARG A 2 69.85 15.40 -56.98
C ARG A 2 69.12 15.08 -55.68
N HIS A 3 68.32 16.03 -55.21
CA HIS A 3 67.53 15.91 -53.99
C HIS A 3 66.24 15.13 -54.33
N LEU A 4 65.95 14.05 -53.59
CA LEU A 4 64.63 13.42 -53.57
C LEU A 4 63.74 14.14 -52.54
N PRO A 5 62.46 14.44 -52.85
CA PRO A 5 61.53 15.00 -51.88
C PRO A 5 60.93 13.89 -51.00
N VAL A 6 60.91 14.13 -49.69
CA VAL A 6 60.22 13.31 -48.69
C VAL A 6 58.76 13.76 -48.64
N THR A 7 57.83 12.90 -49.04
CA THR A 7 56.38 13.11 -48.91
C THR A 7 55.94 12.74 -47.50
N ALA A 8 55.49 13.72 -46.72
CA ALA A 8 54.89 13.51 -45.40
C ALA A 8 53.45 12.99 -45.57
N LEU A 9 53.19 11.78 -45.06
CA LEU A 9 51.86 11.17 -45.01
C LEU A 9 51.14 11.69 -43.75
N CYS A 10 50.16 12.59 -43.92
CA CYS A 10 49.28 13.01 -42.83
C CYS A 10 48.18 11.95 -42.63
N THR A 11 48.33 11.10 -41.61
CA THR A 11 47.30 10.16 -41.17
C THR A 11 46.23 10.93 -40.39
N ALA A 12 45.07 11.18 -41.01
CA ALA A 12 43.93 11.76 -40.33
C ALA A 12 43.26 10.69 -39.44
N VAL A 13 43.35 10.87 -38.12
CA VAL A 13 42.65 10.05 -37.13
C VAL A 13 41.18 10.48 -37.12
N LEU A 14 40.30 9.65 -37.70
CA LEU A 14 38.85 9.80 -37.58
C LEU A 14 38.44 9.41 -36.15
N LEU A 15 38.15 10.42 -35.31
CA LEU A 15 37.47 10.24 -34.03
C LEU A 15 36.03 9.79 -34.31
N ALA A 16 35.74 8.51 -34.07
CA ALA A 16 34.37 8.00 -34.00
C ALA A 16 33.69 8.64 -32.79
N ALA A 17 32.87 9.67 -33.03
CA ALA A 17 31.99 10.22 -32.02
C ALA A 17 30.88 9.20 -31.74
N CYS A 18 30.95 8.51 -30.60
CA CYS A 18 29.82 7.77 -30.08
C CYS A 18 28.70 8.77 -29.78
N SER A 19 27.66 8.78 -30.61
CA SER A 19 26.39 9.43 -30.29
C SER A 19 25.76 8.66 -29.11
N GLN A 20 26.10 9.07 -27.89
CA GLN A 20 25.35 8.68 -26.70
C GLN A 20 23.99 9.37 -26.82
N SER A 21 23.00 8.63 -27.29
CA SER A 21 21.60 9.00 -27.11
C SER A 21 21.37 9.20 -25.62
N THR A 22 21.14 10.44 -25.20
CA THR A 22 20.55 10.72 -23.89
C THR A 22 19.28 9.87 -23.78
N PRO A 23 19.12 9.05 -22.73
CA PRO A 23 17.86 8.38 -22.50
C PRO A 23 16.77 9.46 -22.50
N ALA A 24 15.69 9.25 -23.25
CA ALA A 24 14.47 9.98 -22.99
C ALA A 24 14.15 9.83 -21.49
N PRO A 25 13.51 10.82 -20.83
CA PRO A 25 13.02 10.59 -19.47
C PRO A 25 12.24 9.27 -19.49
N ASP A 26 12.68 8.30 -18.69
CA ASP A 26 12.04 7.00 -18.62
C ASP A 26 10.56 7.26 -18.36
N ALA A 27 9.71 6.81 -19.29
CA ALA A 27 8.27 7.02 -19.16
C ALA A 27 7.82 6.41 -17.83
N ALA A 28 6.98 7.13 -17.08
CA ALA A 28 6.54 6.70 -15.76
C ALA A 28 6.06 5.25 -15.76
N ALA A 29 6.40 4.50 -14.71
CA ALA A 29 6.20 3.06 -14.67
C ALA A 29 4.71 2.65 -14.83
N THR A 30 3.79 3.51 -14.41
CA THR A 30 2.34 3.30 -14.53
C THR A 30 1.74 3.81 -15.84
N ALA A 31 2.52 4.45 -16.72
CA ALA A 31 2.04 5.02 -17.98
C ALA A 31 1.23 4.04 -18.87
N PRO A 32 1.56 2.72 -18.95
CA PRO A 32 0.76 1.75 -19.72
C PRO A 32 -0.69 1.59 -19.21
N TYR A 33 -0.97 1.94 -17.95
CA TYR A 33 -2.29 1.81 -17.35
C TYR A 33 -3.10 3.12 -17.42
N ALA A 34 -2.45 4.27 -17.57
CA ALA A 34 -3.10 5.58 -17.48
C ALA A 34 -4.21 5.81 -18.53
N ALA A 35 -4.09 5.18 -19.70
CA ALA A 35 -5.06 5.27 -20.79
C ALA A 35 -6.18 4.22 -20.71
N ARG A 36 -6.22 3.37 -19.66
CA ARG A 36 -7.23 2.30 -19.55
C ARG A 36 -8.63 2.87 -19.29
N PRO A 37 -9.67 2.46 -20.04
CA PRO A 37 -11.01 3.04 -19.93
C PRO A 37 -11.60 3.06 -18.50
N GLU A 38 -11.34 2.00 -17.74
CA GLU A 38 -11.82 1.81 -16.37
C GLU A 38 -11.07 2.63 -15.30
N LEU A 39 -10.00 3.34 -15.68
CA LEU A 39 -9.22 4.21 -14.81
C LEU A 39 -9.38 5.70 -15.16
N GLN A 40 -10.33 6.06 -16.02
CA GLN A 40 -10.51 7.44 -16.49
C GLN A 40 -11.26 8.35 -15.51
N ASP A 41 -11.72 7.83 -14.36
CA ASP A 41 -12.30 8.68 -13.31
C ASP A 41 -11.22 9.58 -12.69
N SER A 42 -11.65 10.74 -12.19
CA SER A 42 -10.73 11.77 -11.68
C SER A 42 -9.91 11.31 -10.48
N GLY A 43 -10.45 10.40 -9.65
CA GLY A 43 -9.73 9.82 -8.51
C GLY A 43 -8.58 8.94 -8.97
N SER A 44 -8.87 7.97 -9.84
CA SER A 44 -7.86 7.08 -10.43
C SER A 44 -6.75 7.87 -11.13
N GLN A 45 -7.12 8.86 -11.95
CA GLN A 45 -6.14 9.70 -12.66
C GLN A 45 -5.26 10.52 -11.71
N ALA A 46 -5.83 11.09 -10.64
CA ALA A 46 -5.06 11.83 -9.64
C ALA A 46 -4.05 10.94 -8.90
N ILE A 47 -4.43 9.70 -8.56
CA ILE A 47 -3.52 8.74 -7.91
C ILE A 47 -2.41 8.31 -8.87
N LEU A 48 -2.75 7.98 -10.12
CA LEU A 48 -1.80 7.60 -11.15
C LEU A 48 -0.77 8.70 -11.39
N GLN A 49 -1.18 9.97 -11.38
CA GLN A 49 -0.26 11.11 -11.49
C GLN A 49 0.61 11.26 -10.22
N ARG A 50 0.01 11.12 -9.03
CA ARG A 50 0.72 11.30 -7.75
C ARG A 50 1.78 10.23 -7.48
N TYR A 51 1.53 8.99 -7.89
CA TYR A 51 2.37 7.83 -7.61
C TYR A 51 2.87 7.18 -8.91
N ALA A 52 3.09 7.98 -9.97
CA ALA A 52 3.37 7.48 -11.31
C ALA A 52 4.63 6.58 -11.39
N ASP A 53 5.62 6.89 -10.55
CA ASP A 53 6.92 6.19 -10.47
C ASP A 53 7.03 5.28 -9.24
N ASP A 54 5.93 5.12 -8.49
CA ASP A 54 5.93 4.30 -7.28
C ASP A 54 5.81 2.81 -7.64
N PRO A 55 6.81 1.97 -7.33
CA PRO A 55 6.76 0.54 -7.63
C PRO A 55 5.61 -0.18 -6.90
N GLY A 56 5.12 0.35 -5.77
CA GLY A 56 3.96 -0.17 -5.06
C GLY A 56 2.66 0.02 -5.84
N LEU A 57 2.47 1.17 -6.50
CA LEU A 57 1.30 1.38 -7.36
C LEU A 57 1.37 0.49 -8.60
N LEU A 58 2.56 0.38 -9.21
CA LEU A 58 2.76 -0.55 -10.33
C LEU A 58 2.37 -1.99 -9.94
N ALA A 59 2.83 -2.46 -8.78
CA ALA A 59 2.48 -3.78 -8.28
C ALA A 59 0.96 -3.93 -8.05
N ALA A 60 0.29 -2.91 -7.49
CA ALA A 60 -1.16 -2.92 -7.29
C ALA A 60 -1.92 -3.03 -8.62
N LEU A 61 -1.50 -2.30 -9.65
CA LEU A 61 -2.09 -2.37 -10.98
C LEU A 61 -1.86 -3.75 -11.63
N GLN A 62 -0.64 -4.26 -11.59
CA GLN A 62 -0.31 -5.60 -12.09
C GLN A 62 -1.16 -6.69 -11.40
N GLU A 63 -1.38 -6.59 -10.08
CA GLU A 63 -2.28 -7.51 -9.36
C GLU A 63 -3.73 -7.36 -9.84
N ALA A 64 -4.19 -6.13 -10.05
CA ALA A 64 -5.57 -5.87 -10.50
C ALA A 64 -5.86 -6.41 -11.90
N TYR A 65 -4.88 -6.33 -12.81
CA TYR A 65 -4.97 -6.84 -14.18
C TYR A 65 -4.63 -8.33 -14.31
N GLY A 66 -4.24 -9.00 -13.22
CA GLY A 66 -3.85 -10.41 -13.24
C GLY A 66 -2.51 -10.68 -13.94
N GLU A 67 -1.70 -9.63 -14.12
CA GLU A 67 -0.34 -9.72 -14.67
C GLU A 67 0.64 -10.31 -13.65
N ARG A 68 0.26 -10.28 -12.36
CA ARG A 68 0.94 -10.97 -11.26
C ARG A 68 -0.07 -11.53 -10.25
N PRO A 69 0.32 -12.55 -9.44
CA PRO A 69 -0.54 -13.04 -8.36
C PRO A 69 -0.82 -11.97 -7.30
N THR A 70 -2.07 -11.90 -6.84
CA THR A 70 -2.44 -11.05 -5.70
C THR A 70 -1.82 -11.57 -4.42
N THR A 71 -1.06 -10.73 -3.72
CA THR A 71 -0.46 -11.09 -2.43
C THR A 71 -1.42 -10.75 -1.28
N LEU A 72 -2.08 -11.73 -0.66
CA LEU A 72 -2.98 -11.53 0.49
C LEU A 72 -2.38 -12.05 1.80
N SER A 73 -1.10 -11.75 2.04
CA SER A 73 -0.39 -12.19 3.25
C SER A 73 -0.69 -11.26 4.42
N ARG A 74 -0.92 -11.84 5.60
CA ARG A 74 -1.19 -11.09 6.84
C ARG A 74 0.02 -11.16 7.76
N PRO A 75 0.25 -10.14 8.61
CA PRO A 75 1.27 -10.19 9.64
C PRO A 75 1.11 -11.40 10.56
N ALA A 76 2.24 -11.94 11.03
CA ALA A 76 2.23 -13.01 12.01
C ALA A 76 1.69 -12.51 13.36
N VAL A 77 0.86 -13.33 14.01
CA VAL A 77 0.27 -13.02 15.31
C VAL A 77 0.78 -14.03 16.36
N PRO A 78 1.22 -13.57 17.55
CA PRO A 78 1.61 -14.47 18.63
C PRO A 78 0.45 -15.37 19.08
N PRO A 79 0.72 -16.59 19.58
CA PRO A 79 -0.29 -17.40 20.24
C PRO A 79 -0.73 -16.76 21.57
N LEU A 80 -1.96 -17.06 22.00
CA LEU A 80 -2.42 -16.75 23.36
C LEU A 80 -1.86 -17.80 24.32
N GLY A 81 -1.21 -17.35 25.39
CA GLY A 81 -0.47 -18.20 26.34
C GLY A 81 -1.23 -18.49 27.64
N THR A 82 -2.26 -17.73 28.01
CA THR A 82 -3.04 -17.83 29.27
C THR A 82 -2.24 -17.68 30.58
N LEU A 83 -0.93 -17.46 30.48
CA LEU A 83 -0.01 -17.35 31.64
C LEU A 83 0.28 -15.89 32.01
N ASP A 84 0.15 -14.96 31.07
CA ASP A 84 0.37 -13.53 31.28
C ASP A 84 -0.71 -12.71 30.56
N LEU A 85 -1.52 -12.01 31.36
CA LEU A 85 -2.60 -11.16 30.88
C LEU A 85 -2.10 -10.01 30.00
N ALA A 86 -0.90 -9.47 30.26
CA ALA A 86 -0.36 -8.35 29.48
C ALA A 86 0.06 -8.80 28.09
N SER A 87 0.84 -9.89 28.00
CA SER A 87 1.24 -10.49 26.73
C SER A 87 0.01 -10.99 25.94
N ASP A 88 -0.94 -11.63 26.60
CA ASP A 88 -2.17 -12.10 25.97
C ASP A 88 -3.03 -10.96 25.44
N ARG A 89 -3.08 -9.83 26.15
CA ARG A 89 -3.76 -8.61 25.67
C ARG A 89 -3.15 -8.14 24.35
N VAL A 90 -1.82 -8.05 24.28
CA VAL A 90 -1.12 -7.64 23.04
C VAL A 90 -1.36 -8.65 21.91
N ALA A 91 -1.26 -9.94 22.19
CA ALA A 91 -1.54 -11.00 21.22
C ALA A 91 -3.00 -10.96 20.71
N TYR A 92 -3.96 -10.66 21.59
CA TYR A 92 -5.36 -10.46 21.21
C TYR A 92 -5.56 -9.23 20.33
N ILE A 93 -4.91 -8.10 20.66
CA ILE A 93 -4.96 -6.89 19.84
C ILE A 93 -4.44 -7.21 18.44
N LYS A 94 -3.26 -7.83 18.33
CA LYS A 94 -2.64 -8.22 17.05
C LYS A 94 -3.52 -9.19 16.26
N ARG A 95 -4.08 -10.22 16.91
CA ARG A 95 -5.00 -11.18 16.26
C ARG A 95 -6.26 -10.51 15.72
N THR A 96 -6.79 -9.54 16.45
CA THR A 96 -8.04 -8.85 16.09
C THR A 96 -7.79 -7.77 15.03
N GLY A 97 -6.68 -7.04 15.14
CA GLY A 97 -6.34 -5.89 14.30
C GLY A 97 -5.45 -6.17 13.08
N TRP A 98 -4.88 -7.38 12.97
CA TRP A 98 -4.12 -7.81 11.77
C TRP A 98 -4.81 -8.96 11.00
N GLY A 99 -5.96 -9.39 11.50
CA GLY A 99 -6.73 -10.53 11.01
C GLY A 99 -7.71 -10.15 9.91
N ALA A 100 -8.55 -11.11 9.50
CA ALA A 100 -9.64 -10.80 8.57
C ALA A 100 -10.64 -9.82 9.21
N VAL A 101 -11.17 -8.90 8.40
CA VAL A 101 -12.23 -7.95 8.83
C VAL A 101 -13.42 -8.66 9.47
N SER A 102 -13.77 -9.87 9.02
CA SER A 102 -14.83 -10.69 9.62
C SER A 102 -14.54 -11.07 11.08
N ASN A 103 -13.28 -11.34 11.43
CA ASN A 103 -12.86 -11.60 12.81
C ASN A 103 -13.02 -10.34 13.66
N TYR A 104 -12.52 -9.19 13.19
CA TYR A 104 -12.71 -7.91 13.88
C TYR A 104 -14.20 -7.61 14.12
N ASN A 105 -15.03 -7.76 13.10
CA ASN A 105 -16.48 -7.51 13.20
C ASN A 105 -17.16 -8.43 14.24
N ALA A 106 -16.76 -9.70 14.30
CA ALA A 106 -17.28 -10.63 15.30
C ALA A 106 -16.91 -10.20 16.73
N GLN A 107 -15.65 -9.80 16.96
CA GLN A 107 -15.20 -9.32 18.27
C GLN A 107 -15.86 -7.99 18.65
N TYR A 108 -15.98 -7.07 17.70
CA TYR A 108 -16.67 -5.80 17.91
C TYR A 108 -18.15 -6.01 18.27
N ALA A 109 -18.84 -6.94 17.60
CA ALA A 109 -20.23 -7.28 17.91
C ALA A 109 -20.35 -7.89 19.31
N ALA A 110 -19.47 -8.81 19.68
CA ALA A 110 -19.43 -9.40 21.02
C ALA A 110 -19.24 -8.32 22.10
N TYR A 111 -18.31 -7.40 21.89
CA TYR A 111 -18.10 -6.23 22.74
C TYR A 111 -19.38 -5.37 22.86
N ALA A 112 -19.99 -5.01 21.73
CA ALA A 112 -21.16 -4.12 21.70
C ALA A 112 -22.40 -4.73 22.36
N THR A 113 -22.61 -6.05 22.25
CA THR A 113 -23.80 -6.72 22.80
C THR A 113 -23.66 -7.08 24.28
N SER A 114 -22.48 -7.53 24.70
CA SER A 114 -22.30 -8.13 26.03
C SER A 114 -21.50 -7.27 27.00
N GLY A 115 -20.81 -6.22 26.51
CA GLY A 115 -19.77 -5.53 27.27
C GLY A 115 -18.60 -6.43 27.67
N SER A 116 -18.62 -7.71 27.29
CA SER A 116 -17.61 -8.70 27.64
C SER A 116 -16.45 -8.55 26.69
N VAL A 117 -15.48 -7.75 27.09
CA VAL A 117 -14.16 -7.74 26.47
C VAL A 117 -13.34 -8.86 27.10
N PRO A 118 -12.71 -9.75 26.31
CA PRO A 118 -11.80 -10.75 26.86
C PRO A 118 -10.62 -10.09 27.60
N TYR A 119 -10.31 -8.83 27.26
CA TYR A 119 -9.30 -8.02 27.93
C TYR A 119 -9.86 -6.62 28.21
N PRO A 120 -9.98 -6.19 29.48
CA PRO A 120 -10.45 -4.84 29.82
C PRO A 120 -9.45 -3.76 29.41
N GLY A 121 -9.97 -2.57 29.13
CA GLY A 121 -9.19 -1.37 28.79
C GLY A 121 -8.88 -1.16 27.30
N LEU A 122 -9.30 -2.09 26.43
CA LEU A 122 -9.13 -1.91 24.98
C LEU A 122 -10.03 -0.81 24.43
N ASP A 123 -9.48 0.02 23.55
CA ASP A 123 -10.20 1.05 22.82
C ASP A 123 -10.85 0.46 21.57
N TRP A 124 -12.19 0.37 21.59
CA TRP A 124 -13.01 -0.09 20.46
C TRP A 124 -13.63 1.05 19.65
N THR A 125 -13.30 2.30 19.95
CA THR A 125 -13.80 3.44 19.18
C THR A 125 -13.24 3.42 17.76
N ARG A 126 -14.03 3.93 16.82
CA ARG A 126 -13.72 3.94 15.39
C ARG A 126 -14.33 5.16 14.74
N ASP A 127 -13.57 5.84 13.91
CA ASP A 127 -14.00 6.96 13.06
C ASP A 127 -14.07 6.54 11.59
N GLY A 128 -13.67 5.31 11.29
CA GLY A 128 -13.69 4.76 9.95
C GLY A 128 -12.59 5.40 9.11
N CYS A 129 -12.80 5.49 7.80
CA CYS A 129 -11.75 5.99 6.94
C CYS A 129 -11.53 7.50 7.11
N SER A 130 -10.45 7.92 7.78
CA SER A 130 -10.08 9.33 7.96
C SER A 130 -9.25 9.90 6.79
N ALA A 131 -9.18 9.21 5.65
CA ALA A 131 -8.45 9.67 4.47
C ALA A 131 -8.92 11.07 4.04
N PRO A 132 -7.99 12.01 3.75
CA PRO A 132 -8.35 13.40 3.49
C PRO A 132 -9.28 13.56 2.29
N ASP A 133 -10.25 14.47 2.44
CA ASP A 133 -11.09 14.93 1.34
C ASP A 133 -10.22 15.45 0.19
N GLY A 134 -10.53 15.02 -1.05
CA GLY A 134 -9.80 15.45 -2.26
C GLY A 134 -8.98 14.36 -2.96
N LEU A 135 -8.85 13.16 -2.41
CA LEU A 135 -8.23 12.03 -3.14
C LEU A 135 -9.18 11.39 -4.18
N GLY A 136 -10.45 11.83 -4.26
CA GLY A 136 -11.39 11.40 -5.31
C GLY A 136 -11.70 9.89 -5.30
N LEU A 137 -11.43 9.19 -4.20
CA LEU A 137 -11.29 7.73 -4.24
C LEU A 137 -12.61 6.99 -4.45
N GLY A 138 -13.76 7.51 -4.01
CA GLY A 138 -15.05 6.80 -4.13
C GLY A 138 -15.17 5.49 -3.32
N TYR A 139 -14.06 4.96 -2.78
CA TYR A 139 -13.98 3.70 -2.04
C TYR A 139 -14.07 3.88 -0.51
N ARG A 140 -14.43 5.06 -0.01
CA ARG A 140 -14.53 5.32 1.44
C ARG A 140 -15.43 4.30 2.15
N GLU A 141 -16.62 4.06 1.60
CA GLU A 141 -17.56 3.11 2.20
C GLU A 141 -17.17 1.65 1.94
N ASP A 142 -16.59 1.35 0.77
CA ASP A 142 -16.00 0.03 0.49
C ASP A 142 -14.90 -0.32 1.51
N PHE A 143 -14.06 0.64 1.87
CA PHE A 143 -12.93 0.44 2.80
C PHE A 143 -13.26 0.78 4.25
N ARG A 144 -14.49 1.19 4.56
CA ARG A 144 -14.89 1.45 5.95
C ARG A 144 -14.66 0.24 6.87
N PRO A 145 -14.97 -1.01 6.48
CA PRO A 145 -14.66 -2.17 7.30
C PRO A 145 -13.15 -2.34 7.63
N PRO A 146 -12.21 -2.33 6.67
CA PRO A 146 -10.78 -2.37 7.01
C PRO A 146 -10.28 -1.14 7.77
N CYS A 147 -10.84 0.06 7.53
CA CYS A 147 -10.48 1.24 8.34
C CYS A 147 -10.85 1.05 9.82
N ASN A 148 -12.02 0.48 10.13
CA ASN A 148 -12.41 0.21 11.52
C ASN A 148 -11.49 -0.80 12.23
N GLU A 149 -11.01 -1.81 11.50
CA GLU A 149 -10.06 -2.80 12.02
C GLU A 149 -8.67 -2.20 12.25
N HIS A 150 -8.22 -1.35 11.32
CA HIS A 150 -7.00 -0.56 11.44
C HIS A 150 -7.03 0.39 12.64
N ASP A 151 -8.14 1.12 12.83
CA ASP A 151 -8.35 2.00 13.98
C ASP A 151 -8.15 1.24 15.29
N PHE A 152 -8.72 0.02 15.40
CA PHE A 152 -8.58 -0.81 16.59
C PHE A 152 -7.12 -1.20 16.83
N ALA A 153 -6.39 -1.63 15.79
CA ALA A 153 -4.96 -1.95 15.91
C ALA A 153 -4.17 -0.73 16.38
N TYR A 154 -4.35 0.42 15.72
CA TYR A 154 -3.65 1.67 16.01
C TYR A 154 -3.92 2.17 17.43
N ARG A 155 -5.19 2.28 17.81
CA ARG A 155 -5.60 2.84 19.10
C ARG A 155 -5.08 2.03 20.28
N ASN A 156 -4.94 0.72 20.12
CA ASN A 156 -4.48 -0.16 21.19
C ASN A 156 -2.97 -0.38 21.16
N LEU A 157 -2.35 -0.64 20.00
CA LEU A 157 -0.90 -0.89 19.93
C LEU A 157 -0.08 0.36 20.27
N LYS A 158 -0.58 1.57 19.98
CA LYS A 158 0.09 2.81 20.44
C LYS A 158 0.19 2.93 21.96
N VAL A 159 -0.69 2.25 22.71
CA VAL A 159 -0.72 2.27 24.17
C VAL A 159 0.02 1.07 24.75
N TYR A 160 -0.24 -0.13 24.22
CA TYR A 160 0.23 -1.37 24.83
C TYR A 160 1.56 -1.88 24.26
N GLU A 161 1.94 -1.50 23.02
CA GLU A 161 3.21 -1.91 22.42
C GLU A 161 3.60 -1.00 21.23
N ARG A 162 3.98 0.25 21.50
CA ARG A 162 4.24 1.25 20.47
C ARG A 162 5.60 1.01 19.80
N THR A 163 5.60 0.41 18.62
CA THR A 163 6.80 0.18 17.81
C THR A 163 6.53 0.46 16.33
N ASP A 164 7.56 0.86 15.59
CA ASP A 164 7.46 1.04 14.13
C ASP A 164 7.10 -0.26 13.41
N ALA A 165 7.55 -1.40 13.94
CA ALA A 165 7.19 -2.72 13.43
C ALA A 165 5.69 -3.02 13.56
N ASN A 166 5.09 -2.70 14.72
CA ASN A 166 3.65 -2.87 14.92
C ASN A 166 2.82 -1.90 14.08
N ARG A 167 3.32 -0.67 13.87
CA ARG A 167 2.70 0.28 12.95
C ARG A 167 2.68 -0.25 11.53
N LEU A 168 3.84 -0.68 11.04
CA LEU A 168 3.98 -1.26 9.70
C LEU A 168 3.08 -2.48 9.52
N ALA A 169 3.08 -3.41 10.49
CA ALA A 169 2.20 -4.58 10.44
C ALA A 169 0.72 -4.21 10.39
N SER A 170 0.30 -3.18 11.14
CA SER A 170 -1.08 -2.69 11.11
C SER A 170 -1.44 -2.09 9.75
N ASP A 171 -0.53 -1.33 9.13
CA ASP A 171 -0.73 -0.76 7.79
C ASP A 171 -0.77 -1.84 6.70
N ASP A 172 0.08 -2.86 6.80
CA ASP A 172 0.13 -3.98 5.86
C ASP A 172 -1.13 -4.86 5.95
N ALA A 173 -1.64 -5.07 7.16
CA ALA A 173 -2.92 -5.75 7.38
C ALA A 173 -4.09 -4.96 6.77
N PHE A 174 -4.10 -3.64 6.97
CA PHE A 174 -5.08 -2.73 6.38
C PHE A 174 -5.07 -2.81 4.85
N TYR A 175 -3.89 -2.74 4.22
CA TYR A 175 -3.77 -2.86 2.77
C TYR A 175 -4.23 -4.23 2.26
N THR A 176 -3.86 -5.31 2.96
CA THR A 176 -4.30 -6.67 2.64
C THR A 176 -5.81 -6.83 2.72
N ASN A 177 -6.44 -6.23 3.72
CA ASN A 177 -7.89 -6.26 3.87
C ASN A 177 -8.60 -5.44 2.77
N MET A 178 -8.08 -4.28 2.37
CA MET A 178 -8.60 -3.54 1.22
C MET A 178 -8.45 -4.32 -0.09
N LYS A 179 -7.29 -4.94 -0.32
CA LYS A 179 -7.05 -5.79 -1.51
C LYS A 179 -7.99 -6.99 -1.56
N THR A 180 -8.34 -7.57 -0.42
CA THR A 180 -9.33 -8.66 -0.35
C THR A 180 -10.69 -8.21 -0.88
N ILE A 181 -11.11 -6.98 -0.56
CA ILE A 181 -12.35 -6.37 -1.10
C ILE A 181 -12.22 -6.15 -2.60
N CYS A 182 -11.09 -5.59 -3.05
CA CYS A 182 -10.86 -5.32 -4.47
C CYS A 182 -10.81 -6.59 -5.33
N ALA A 183 -10.24 -7.68 -4.82
CA ALA A 183 -10.18 -8.96 -5.52
C ALA A 183 -11.57 -9.52 -5.85
N ALA A 184 -12.57 -9.26 -5.00
CA ALA A 184 -13.95 -9.69 -5.21
C ALA A 184 -14.72 -8.82 -6.22
N LYS A 185 -14.21 -7.64 -6.61
CA LYS A 185 -14.85 -6.78 -7.60
C LYS A 185 -14.70 -7.34 -9.02
N SER A 186 -15.59 -6.90 -9.91
CA SER A 186 -15.55 -7.24 -11.34
C SER A 186 -14.24 -6.76 -11.98
N TRP A 187 -13.87 -7.36 -13.11
CA TRP A 187 -12.66 -6.98 -13.84
C TRP A 187 -12.59 -5.47 -14.17
N TYR A 188 -13.75 -4.83 -14.38
CA TYR A 188 -13.84 -3.41 -14.69
C TYR A 188 -13.65 -2.52 -13.46
N ALA A 189 -14.25 -2.85 -12.31
CA ALA A 189 -14.12 -2.04 -11.09
C ALA A 189 -12.85 -2.34 -10.28
N ARG A 190 -12.20 -3.47 -10.54
CA ARG A 190 -11.04 -3.94 -9.78
C ARG A 190 -9.82 -3.02 -9.89
N PRO A 191 -9.38 -2.55 -11.07
CA PRO A 191 -8.22 -1.66 -11.19
C PRO A 191 -8.36 -0.39 -10.35
N ALA A 192 -9.46 0.34 -10.48
CA ALA A 192 -9.69 1.54 -9.69
C ALA A 192 -9.68 1.26 -8.17
N CYS A 193 -10.22 0.11 -7.73
CA CYS A 193 -10.19 -0.29 -6.33
C CYS A 193 -8.76 -0.53 -5.83
N TYR A 194 -7.91 -1.24 -6.59
CA TYR A 194 -6.52 -1.47 -6.21
C TYR A 194 -5.71 -0.17 -6.17
N THR A 195 -5.92 0.72 -7.14
CA THR A 195 -5.32 2.06 -7.17
C THR A 195 -5.70 2.85 -5.92
N ALA A 196 -6.98 2.82 -5.53
CA ALA A 196 -7.44 3.46 -4.29
C ALA A 196 -6.88 2.78 -3.03
N ALA A 197 -6.90 1.45 -2.94
CA ALA A 197 -6.35 0.71 -1.81
C ALA A 197 -4.88 1.08 -1.57
N TYR A 198 -4.10 1.23 -2.65
CA TYR A 198 -2.73 1.71 -2.57
C TYR A 198 -2.63 3.14 -2.02
N ALA A 199 -3.46 4.05 -2.52
CA ALA A 199 -3.49 5.43 -2.02
C ALA A 199 -3.86 5.52 -0.53
N TYR A 200 -4.81 4.71 -0.05
CA TYR A 200 -5.16 4.62 1.37
C TYR A 200 -4.00 4.10 2.21
N TYR A 201 -3.32 3.04 1.74
CA TYR A 201 -2.12 2.52 2.39
C TYR A 201 -1.03 3.60 2.50
N GLN A 202 -0.71 4.28 1.40
CA GLN A 202 0.28 5.37 1.42
C GLN A 202 -0.15 6.52 2.33
N GLY A 203 -1.45 6.80 2.44
CA GLY A 203 -1.99 7.76 3.39
C GLY A 203 -1.59 7.47 4.84
N VAL A 204 -1.73 6.22 5.30
CA VAL A 204 -1.33 5.82 6.66
C VAL A 204 0.18 5.67 6.83
N ARG A 205 0.90 5.24 5.78
CA ARG A 205 2.38 5.15 5.81
C ARG A 205 3.04 6.52 5.98
N VAL A 206 2.58 7.52 5.23
CA VAL A 206 3.16 8.87 5.26
C VAL A 206 2.59 9.70 6.42
N GLY A 207 1.27 9.64 6.64
CA GLY A 207 0.57 10.53 7.59
C GLY A 207 0.25 9.94 8.96
N GLY A 208 0.33 8.62 9.14
CA GLY A 208 -0.13 7.95 10.36
C GLY A 208 0.75 8.08 11.60
N GLY A 209 1.92 8.73 11.49
CA GLY A 209 2.95 8.69 12.54
C GLY A 209 2.58 9.43 13.84
N SER A 210 1.82 10.50 13.75
CA SER A 210 1.30 11.23 14.92
C SER A 210 0.10 10.54 15.57
N SER A 211 -0.57 9.65 14.84
CA SER A 211 -1.81 8.98 15.26
C SER A 211 -1.56 7.60 15.87
N PHE A 212 -0.47 6.95 15.45
CA PHE A 212 0.14 5.79 16.13
C PHE A 212 0.97 6.24 17.32
#